data_AF-A0A958VVF9-F1
#
_entry.id   AF-A0A958VVF9-F1
#
_cell.length_a   1.000
_cell.length_b   1.000
_cell.length_c   1.000
_cell.angle_alpha   90.00
_cell.angle_beta   90.00
_cell.angle_gamma   90.00
#
_symmetry.space_group_name_H-M   'P 1'
#
loop_
_entity.id
_entity.type
_entity.pdbx_description
1 polymer ?
#
loop_
_entity_poly.entity_id
_entity_poly.type
_entity_poly.pdbx_seq_one_letter_code
_entity_poly.pdbx_strand_id
1 'polypeptide(L)'
;MKIIKSSFLGARCVRANDPNIQLFQIRTILNMHRDALVDRMLTDLPTYIEYKFHYRASRPELAGIFDGLLQLKQRDIDLEFYEPVFRSLKRKDELKLENEYFFLELDEFIRSRLSRQLNFAA
;
A
#
# COMPACT_ATOMS: atom_id res chain seq x y z
N MET A 1 -2.09 -21.35 13.61
CA MET A 1 -2.74 -20.86 12.36
C MET A 1 -3.11 -19.41 12.59
N LYS A 2 -2.82 -18.51 11.64
CA LYS A 2 -3.23 -17.10 11.73
C LYS A 2 -4.22 -16.72 10.63
N ILE A 3 -5.13 -15.80 10.93
CA ILE A 3 -6.18 -15.32 10.03
C ILE A 3 -6.01 -13.82 9.87
N ILE A 4 -5.92 -13.37 8.62
CA ILE A 4 -5.80 -11.97 8.24
C ILE A 4 -7.06 -11.58 7.48
N LYS A 5 -7.86 -10.69 8.07
CA LYS A 5 -9.09 -10.16 7.47
C LYS A 5 -8.76 -8.86 6.74
N SER A 6 -8.75 -8.93 5.41
CA SER A 6 -8.54 -7.79 4.52
C SER A 6 -9.89 -7.26 4.02
N SER A 7 -10.06 -5.94 4.00
CA SER A 7 -11.22 -5.27 3.39
C SER A 7 -11.32 -5.53 1.88
N PHE A 8 -10.19 -5.73 1.19
CA PHE A 8 -10.13 -5.95 -0.26
C PHE A 8 -10.02 -7.41 -0.67
N LEU A 9 -9.45 -8.28 0.18
CA LEU A 9 -9.19 -9.69 -0.16
C LEU A 9 -10.08 -10.68 0.60
N GLY A 10 -10.86 -10.21 1.57
CA GLY A 10 -11.55 -11.06 2.53
C GLY A 10 -10.59 -11.71 3.52
N ALA A 11 -10.99 -12.85 4.09
CA ALA A 11 -10.16 -13.60 5.03
C ALA A 11 -9.08 -14.41 4.29
N ARG A 12 -7.84 -14.32 4.77
CA ARG A 12 -6.67 -15.09 4.31
C ARG A 12 -6.04 -15.82 5.48
N CYS A 13 -5.71 -17.10 5.29
CA CYS A 13 -5.15 -17.93 6.34
C CYS A 13 -3.67 -18.20 6.11
N VAL A 14 -2.88 -17.98 7.16
CA VAL A 14 -1.47 -18.33 7.24
C VAL A 14 -1.38 -19.67 7.96
N ARG A 15 -1.07 -20.72 7.20
CA ARG A 15 -1.11 -22.12 7.65
C ARG A 15 0.25 -22.67 8.04
N ALA A 16 1.33 -21.99 7.65
CA ALA A 16 2.68 -22.43 7.94
C ALA A 16 2.96 -22.42 9.46
N ASN A 17 3.62 -23.48 9.93
CA ASN A 17 4.14 -23.59 11.29
C ASN A 17 5.59 -23.08 11.38
N ASP A 18 6.34 -23.15 10.28
CA ASP A 18 7.69 -22.59 10.19
C ASP A 18 7.62 -21.04 10.18
N PRO A 19 8.37 -20.35 11.05
CA PRO A 19 8.34 -18.89 11.14
C PRO A 19 8.74 -18.15 9.85
N ASN A 20 9.69 -18.68 9.08
CA ASN A 20 10.17 -18.05 7.85
C ASN A 20 9.12 -18.19 6.74
N ILE A 21 8.49 -19.36 6.62
CA ILE A 21 7.40 -19.59 5.67
C ILE A 21 6.17 -18.76 6.06
N GLN A 22 5.89 -18.63 7.35
CA GLN A 22 4.83 -17.76 7.86
C GLN A 22 5.07 -16.30 7.51
N LEU A 23 6.30 -15.80 7.68
CA LEU A 23 6.67 -14.43 7.28
C LEU A 23 6.46 -14.20 5.78
N PHE A 24 6.88 -15.17 4.95
CA PHE A 24 6.67 -15.10 3.50
C PHE A 24 5.18 -15.02 3.15
N GLN A 25 4.34 -15.89 3.72
CA GLN A 25 2.89 -15.88 3.50
C GLN A 25 2.24 -14.56 3.93
N ILE A 26 2.68 -14.00 5.06
CA ILE A 26 2.20 -12.70 5.54
C ILE A 26 2.59 -11.61 4.54
N ARG A 27 3.85 -11.56 4.10
CA ARG A 27 4.31 -10.60 3.09
C ARG A 27 3.48 -10.68 1.82
N THR A 28 3.21 -11.89 1.32
CA THR A 28 2.36 -12.09 0.14
C THR A 28 0.96 -11.53 0.35
N ILE A 29 0.33 -11.75 1.51
CA ILE A 29 -1.01 -11.21 1.80
C ILE A 29 -0.99 -9.67 1.85
N LEU A 30 0.04 -9.07 2.44
CA LEU A 30 0.19 -7.61 2.51
C LEU A 30 0.44 -7.02 1.12
N ASN A 31 1.30 -7.63 0.29
CA ASN A 31 1.50 -7.26 -1.12
C ASN A 31 0.17 -7.28 -1.87
N MET A 32 -0.59 -8.38 -1.79
CA MET A 32 -1.90 -8.49 -2.45
C MET A 32 -2.89 -7.42 -1.97
N HIS A 33 -2.85 -7.05 -0.68
CA HIS A 33 -3.74 -6.02 -0.14
C HIS A 33 -3.36 -4.65 -0.70
N ARG A 34 -2.07 -4.32 -0.70
CA ARG A 34 -1.55 -3.07 -1.28
C ARG A 34 -1.90 -2.99 -2.76
N ASP A 35 -1.71 -4.06 -3.50
CA ASP A 35 -1.97 -4.09 -4.94
C ASP A 35 -3.46 -3.85 -5.24
N ALA A 36 -4.37 -4.47 -4.47
CA ALA A 36 -5.80 -4.23 -4.59
C ALA A 36 -6.20 -2.79 -4.21
N LEU A 37 -5.54 -2.21 -3.20
CA LEU A 37 -5.74 -0.82 -2.83
C LEU A 37 -5.25 0.13 -3.93
N VAL A 38 -4.08 -0.12 -4.51
CA VAL A 38 -3.57 0.64 -5.65
C VAL A 38 -4.54 0.57 -6.82
N ASP A 39 -5.01 -0.63 -7.18
CA ASP A 39 -5.98 -0.79 -8.27
C ASP A 39 -7.24 0.04 -8.02
N ARG A 40 -7.75 0.06 -6.77
CA ARG A 40 -8.89 0.89 -6.39
C ARG A 40 -8.56 2.38 -6.53
N MET A 41 -7.40 2.82 -6.07
CA MET A 41 -7.01 4.23 -6.14
C MET A 41 -6.81 4.69 -7.59
N LEU A 42 -6.25 3.84 -8.45
CA LEU A 42 -6.07 4.13 -9.87
C LEU A 42 -7.38 4.35 -10.63
N THR A 43 -8.51 3.78 -10.15
CA THR A 43 -9.82 4.03 -10.78
C THR A 43 -10.26 5.47 -10.73
N ASP A 44 -9.84 6.23 -9.71
CA ASP A 44 -10.21 7.62 -9.52
C ASP A 44 -9.07 8.43 -8.87
N LEU A 45 -7.88 8.30 -9.46
CA LEU A 45 -6.67 8.96 -8.99
C LEU A 45 -6.78 10.51 -8.96
N PRO A 46 -7.41 11.19 -9.95
CA PRO A 46 -7.53 12.64 -9.92
C PRO A 46 -8.32 13.13 -8.71
N THR A 47 -9.47 12.52 -8.42
CA THR A 47 -10.30 12.87 -7.27
C THR A 47 -9.57 12.58 -5.96
N TYR A 48 -8.84 11.47 -5.87
CA TYR A 48 -8.03 11.17 -4.70
C TYR A 48 -6.98 12.27 -4.44
N ILE A 49 -6.26 12.69 -5.48
CA ILE A 49 -5.21 13.71 -5.34
C ILE A 49 -5.81 15.07 -4.95
N GLU A 50 -6.89 15.49 -5.60
CA GLU A 50 -7.56 16.75 -5.29
C GLU A 50 -8.11 16.76 -3.85
N TYR A 51 -8.73 15.67 -3.40
CA TYR A 51 -9.26 15.56 -2.05
C TYR A 51 -8.16 15.53 -0.99
N LYS A 52 -7.13 14.69 -1.19
CA LYS A 52 -6.13 14.38 -0.16
C LYS A 52 -5.00 15.41 -0.08
N PHE A 53 -4.58 15.96 -1.22
CA PHE A 53 -3.46 16.90 -1.31
C PHE A 53 -3.91 18.33 -1.61
N HIS A 54 -5.22 18.56 -1.80
CA HIS A 54 -5.76 19.87 -2.19
C HIS A 54 -5.09 20.44 -3.45
N TYR A 55 -4.70 19.54 -4.36
CA TYR A 55 -3.94 19.86 -5.56
C TYR A 55 -4.62 19.31 -6.81
N ARG A 56 -4.72 20.14 -7.86
CA ARG A 56 -5.22 19.72 -9.17
C ARG A 56 -4.05 19.37 -10.07
N ALA A 57 -3.70 18.09 -10.08
CA ALA A 57 -2.67 17.57 -10.97
C ALA A 57 -3.07 17.69 -12.44
N SER A 58 -2.15 18.16 -13.27
CA SER A 58 -2.24 18.18 -14.72
C SER A 58 -2.14 16.77 -15.29
N ARG A 59 -2.58 16.60 -16.55
CA ARG A 59 -2.52 15.30 -17.26
C ARG A 59 -1.13 14.63 -17.24
N PRO A 60 -0.01 15.31 -17.52
CA PRO A 60 1.30 14.66 -17.46
C PRO A 60 1.72 14.25 -16.04
N GLU A 61 1.33 15.03 -15.01
CA GLU A 61 1.59 14.67 -13.61
C GLU A 61 0.79 13.43 -13.21
N LEU A 62 -0.49 13.39 -13.57
CA LEU A 62 -1.36 12.23 -13.35
C LEU A 62 -0.80 10.97 -14.01
N ALA A 63 -0.33 11.07 -15.25
CA ALA A 63 0.31 9.94 -15.94
C ALA A 63 1.58 9.47 -15.22
N GLY A 64 2.45 10.40 -14.80
CA GLY A 64 3.67 10.07 -14.07
C GLY A 64 3.43 9.47 -12.68
N ILE A 65 2.34 9.84 -12.01
CA ILE A 65 1.90 9.23 -10.75
C ILE A 65 1.32 7.84 -11.02
N PHE A 66 0.46 7.71 -12.03
CA PHE A 66 -0.14 6.43 -12.44
C PHE A 66 0.93 5.37 -12.73
N ASP A 67 1.90 5.69 -13.59
CA ASP A 67 3.02 4.79 -13.91
C ASP A 67 3.86 4.46 -12.67
N GLY A 68 4.07 5.45 -11.80
CA GLY A 68 4.75 5.26 -10.54
C GLY A 68 4.04 4.26 -9.62
N LEU A 69 2.73 4.36 -9.50
CA LEU A 69 1.92 3.47 -8.69
C LEU A 69 1.91 2.04 -9.25
N LEU A 70 1.91 1.89 -10.59
CA LEU A 70 2.10 0.60 -11.22
C LEU A 70 3.47 -0.01 -10.91
N GLN A 71 4.54 0.80 -10.92
CA GLN A 71 5.87 0.35 -10.50
C GLN A 71 5.90 -0.03 -9.02
N LEU A 72 5.14 0.64 -8.17
CA LEU A 72 5.05 0.31 -6.75
C LEU A 72 4.49 -1.09 -6.53
N LYS A 73 3.49 -1.53 -7.33
CA LYS A 73 2.96 -2.90 -7.29
C LYS A 73 4.01 -3.96 -7.58
N GLN A 74 5.01 -3.64 -8.40
CA GLN A 74 6.08 -4.58 -8.78
C GLN A 74 7.14 -4.75 -7.69
N ARG A 75 7.15 -3.90 -6.66
CA ARG A 75 8.10 -3.96 -5.55
C ARG A 75 7.48 -4.70 -4.38
N ASP A 76 8.26 -5.49 -3.67
CA ASP A 76 7.80 -6.05 -2.39
C ASP A 76 7.56 -4.92 -1.37
N ILE A 77 6.58 -5.13 -0.49
CA ILE A 77 6.40 -4.26 0.67
C ILE A 77 7.64 -4.28 1.58
N ASP A 78 7.99 -3.11 2.09
CA ASP A 78 9.06 -2.97 3.08
C ASP A 78 8.57 -3.45 4.45
N LEU A 79 9.09 -4.58 4.90
CA LEU A 79 8.71 -5.14 6.20
C LEU A 79 9.05 -4.24 7.38
N GLU A 80 10.09 -3.41 7.28
CA GLU A 80 10.47 -2.50 8.35
C GLU A 80 9.42 -1.39 8.52
N PHE A 81 8.94 -0.83 7.40
CA PHE A 81 7.84 0.14 7.39
C PHE A 81 6.53 -0.46 7.96
N TYR A 82 6.25 -1.72 7.62
CA TYR A 82 5.04 -2.44 8.09
C TYR A 82 5.23 -3.17 9.43
N GLU A 83 6.33 -2.95 10.15
CA GLU A 83 6.63 -3.62 11.42
C GLU A 83 5.52 -3.49 12.48
N PRO A 84 4.78 -2.37 12.62
CA PRO A 84 3.64 -2.28 13.55
C PRO A 84 2.50 -3.26 13.21
N VAL A 85 2.20 -3.43 11.92
CA VAL A 85 1.21 -4.42 11.44
C VAL A 85 1.73 -5.82 11.72
N PHE A 86 3.01 -6.07 11.49
CA PHE A 86 3.64 -7.36 11.73
C PHE A 86 3.66 -7.75 13.22
N ARG A 87 3.99 -6.81 14.12
CA ARG A 87 3.91 -7.02 15.57
C ARG A 87 2.49 -7.37 16.03
N SER A 88 1.48 -6.74 15.42
CA SER A 88 0.09 -7.05 15.69
C SER A 88 -0.29 -8.46 15.22
N LEU A 89 0.17 -8.86 14.04
CA LEU A 89 -0.01 -10.22 13.51
C LEU A 89 0.68 -11.29 14.35
N LYS A 90 1.85 -11.01 14.93
CA LYS A 90 2.52 -11.95 15.83
C LYS A 90 1.70 -12.23 17.09
N ARG A 91 1.13 -11.18 17.69
CA ARG A 91 0.42 -11.26 18.98
C ARG A 91 -0.98 -11.85 18.89
N LYS A 92 -1.66 -11.72 17.75
CA LYS A 92 -3.04 -12.17 17.57
C LYS A 92 -3.11 -13.31 16.57
N ASP A 93 -4.02 -14.26 16.80
CA ASP A 93 -4.32 -15.31 15.82
C ASP A 93 -5.29 -14.84 14.74
N GLU A 94 -6.05 -13.80 15.02
CA GLU A 94 -6.88 -13.11 14.04
C GLU A 94 -6.61 -11.61 14.07
N LEU A 95 -6.36 -11.02 12.90
CA LEU A 95 -6.16 -9.58 12.75
C LEU A 95 -6.98 -9.06 11.57
N LYS A 96 -7.69 -7.97 11.78
CA LYS A 96 -8.24 -7.15 10.70
C LYS A 96 -7.15 -6.18 10.22
N LEU A 97 -6.82 -6.22 8.94
CA LEU A 97 -5.89 -5.26 8.34
C LEU A 97 -6.57 -3.89 8.28
N GLU A 98 -5.90 -2.93 8.88
CA GLU A 98 -6.23 -1.52 8.78
C GLU A 98 -5.46 -0.92 7.60
N ASN A 99 -6.09 0.01 6.89
CA ASN A 99 -5.52 0.57 5.66
C ASN A 99 -4.55 1.73 5.93
N GLU A 100 -4.37 2.15 7.19
CA GLU A 100 -3.63 3.38 7.54
C GLU A 100 -2.19 3.40 7.02
N TYR A 101 -1.43 2.33 7.27
CA TYR A 101 -0.05 2.21 6.80
C TYR A 101 0.04 2.12 5.27
N PHE A 102 -0.93 1.47 4.63
CA PHE A 102 -0.99 1.39 3.17
C PHE A 102 -1.27 2.75 2.54
N PHE A 103 -2.23 3.50 3.07
CA PHE A 103 -2.47 4.87 2.64
C PHE A 103 -1.27 5.77 2.91
N LEU A 104 -0.58 5.62 4.05
CA LEU A 104 0.61 6.39 4.36
C LEU A 104 1.73 6.15 3.33
N GLU A 105 2.01 4.90 2.97
CA GLU A 105 2.99 4.56 1.92
C GLU A 105 2.63 5.22 0.58
N LEU A 106 1.36 5.10 0.16
CA LEU A 106 0.86 5.68 -1.08
C LEU A 106 0.91 7.21 -1.05
N ASP A 107 0.56 7.81 0.08
CA ASP A 107 0.54 9.26 0.25
C ASP A 107 1.95 9.85 0.15
N GLU A 108 2.93 9.24 0.83
CA GLU A 108 4.33 9.66 0.74
C GLU A 108 4.88 9.46 -0.67
N PHE A 109 4.51 8.36 -1.34
CA PHE A 109 4.91 8.10 -2.72
C PHE A 109 4.37 9.18 -3.67
N ILE A 110 3.07 9.48 -3.60
CA ILE A 110 2.42 10.51 -4.43
C ILE A 110 3.04 11.88 -4.12
N ARG A 111 3.19 12.23 -2.84
CA ARG A 111 3.80 13.50 -2.41
C ARG A 111 5.19 13.67 -3.01
N SER A 112 6.04 12.65 -2.95
CA SER A 112 7.41 12.71 -3.49
C SER A 112 7.46 13.05 -4.99
N ARG A 113 6.42 12.67 -5.75
CA ARG A 113 6.31 12.91 -7.19
C ARG A 113 5.73 14.29 -7.49
N LEU A 114 4.74 14.73 -6.72
CA LEU A 114 4.20 16.09 -6.80
C LEU A 114 5.27 17.14 -6.43
N SER A 115 5.98 16.93 -5.31
CA SER A 115 7.02 17.86 -4.83
C SER A 115 8.22 17.98 -5.77
N ARG A 116 8.61 16.87 -6.44
CA ARG A 116 9.73 16.88 -7.38
C ARG A 116 9.47 17.80 -8.57
N GLN A 117 8.22 18.02 -8.97
CA GLN A 117 7.88 18.88 -10.10
C GLN A 117 7.84 20.37 -9.73
N LEU A 118 7.73 20.72 -8.44
CA LEU A 118 7.79 22.11 -7.96
C LEU A 118 9.22 22.69 -7.97
N ASN A 119 10.25 21.84 -7.94
CA ASN A 119 11.66 22.29 -7.85
C ASN A 119 12.37 22.48 -9.21
N PHE A 120 11.69 22.28 -10.35
CA PHE A 120 12.26 22.52 -11.68
C PHE A 120 11.83 23.87 -12.30
N ALA A 121 11.14 24.72 -11.53
CA ALA A 121 10.66 26.03 -11.96
C ALA A 121 11.38 27.22 -11.27
N ALA A 122 12.63 27.02 -10.85
CA ALA A 122 13.50 28.07 -10.29
C ALA A 122 14.73 28.31 -11.16
#